data_AF-A0A7J4QI12-F1
#
_entry.id   AF-A0A7J4QI12-F1
#
_cell.length_a   1.000
_cell.length_b   1.000
_cell.length_c   1.000
_cell.angle_alpha   90.00
_cell.angle_beta   90.00
_cell.angle_gamma   90.00
#
_symmetry.space_group_name_H-M   'P 1'
#
loop_
_entity.id
_entity.type
_entity.pdbx_description
1 polymer ?
#
loop_
_entity_poly.entity_id
_entity_poly.type
_entity_poly.pdbx_seq_one_letter_code
_entity_poly.pdbx_strand_id
1 'polypeptide(L)'
;MTRHLLNASAVLVMLFLLAAIAASAIEPSAPTGISVVRNESPNPTVGGLLNTSGGTIATVSLNVTTQNYRWKGYVGNITGTLALQDSSLSSLFSWDIVTTTGEIYATRNSSLPDWESIDCVTDGILSTEEDALNITTTEVDSINQTFGLYLHDAFYIGSIAMDQDSCRSVALNVNGTIQASDFQEVLLTDGVILIYAALIENTTYGFDQNLYDFQVILPENALLGGEESTAYYFYVELV
;
A
#
# COMPACT_ATOMS: atom_id res chain seq x y z
N MET A 1 37.42 48.20 8.25
CA MET A 1 37.42 46.76 7.92
C MET A 1 36.50 45.93 8.82
N THR A 2 36.21 46.36 10.06
CA THR A 2 35.39 45.63 11.04
C THR A 2 33.88 45.63 10.78
N ARG A 3 33.30 46.67 10.18
CA ARG A 3 31.85 46.73 9.89
C ARG A 3 31.38 45.79 8.77
N HIS A 4 32.21 45.55 7.74
CA HIS A 4 31.86 44.64 6.65
C HIS A 4 31.90 43.17 7.07
N LEU A 5 32.79 42.81 8.00
CA LEU A 5 32.88 41.46 8.56
C LEU A 5 31.69 41.14 9.48
N LEU A 6 31.18 42.13 10.23
CA LEU A 6 29.99 41.97 11.08
C LEU A 6 28.72 41.70 10.25
N ASN A 7 28.55 42.43 9.13
CA ASN A 7 27.41 42.27 8.24
C ASN A 7 27.44 40.93 7.48
N ALA A 8 28.63 40.47 7.06
CA ALA A 8 28.78 39.18 6.40
C ALA A 8 28.47 38.00 7.35
N SER A 9 28.89 38.09 8.61
CA SER A 9 28.58 37.07 9.62
C SER A 9 27.10 37.01 9.98
N ALA A 10 26.41 38.17 10.06
CA ALA A 10 24.98 38.21 10.32
C ALA A 10 24.15 37.59 9.17
N VAL A 11 24.55 37.82 7.92
CA VAL A 11 23.91 37.21 6.74
C VAL A 11 24.11 35.70 6.72
N LEU A 12 25.31 35.21 7.08
CA LEU A 12 25.61 33.78 7.10
C LEU A 12 24.84 33.05 8.21
N VAL A 13 24.69 33.66 9.40
CA VAL A 13 23.87 33.13 10.49
C VAL A 13 22.39 33.12 10.12
N MET A 14 21.91 34.15 9.41
CA MET A 14 20.52 34.21 8.95
C MET A 14 20.24 33.17 7.85
N LEU A 15 21.17 32.93 6.93
CA LEU A 15 21.09 31.83 5.94
C LEU A 15 21.15 30.45 6.60
N PHE A 16 21.95 30.29 7.65
CA PHE A 16 22.00 29.05 8.43
C PHE A 16 20.71 28.83 9.23
N LEU A 17 20.11 29.89 9.79
CA LEU A 17 18.80 29.84 10.45
C LEU A 17 17.66 29.58 9.46
N LEU A 18 17.71 30.14 8.25
CA LEU A 18 16.74 29.87 7.17
C LEU A 18 16.88 28.45 6.61
N ALA A 19 18.09 27.89 6.54
CA ALA A 19 18.33 26.49 6.18
C ALA A 19 17.99 25.52 7.32
N ALA A 20 18.02 25.98 8.58
CA ALA A 20 17.62 25.21 9.75
C ALA A 20 16.10 25.23 10.03
N ILE A 21 15.33 26.00 9.24
CA ILE A 21 13.90 25.72 9.08
C ILE A 21 13.82 24.51 8.14
N ALA A 22 14.19 23.34 8.66
CA ALA A 22 13.78 22.09 8.03
C ALA A 22 12.25 22.17 7.92
N ALA A 23 11.73 22.15 6.71
CA ALA A 23 10.33 21.88 6.52
C ALA A 23 10.10 20.53 7.20
N SER A 24 9.33 20.52 8.29
CA SER A 24 8.85 19.28 8.87
C SER A 24 7.99 18.63 7.80
N ALA A 25 8.54 17.63 7.12
CA ALA A 25 7.75 16.77 6.26
C ALA A 25 6.69 16.09 7.14
N ILE A 26 5.47 15.99 6.63
CA ILE A 26 4.43 15.22 7.31
C ILE A 26 4.79 13.76 7.08
N GLU A 27 5.07 13.01 8.14
CA GLU A 27 5.30 11.57 8.02
C GLU A 27 3.95 10.81 8.01
N PRO A 28 3.88 9.63 7.37
CA PRO A 28 2.73 8.76 7.48
C PRO A 28 2.36 8.48 8.94
N SER A 29 1.07 8.57 9.24
CA SER A 29 0.55 8.43 10.60
C SER A 29 -0.40 7.25 10.71
N ALA A 30 -0.43 6.59 11.87
CA ALA A 30 -1.43 5.55 12.12
C ALA A 30 -2.84 6.16 12.11
N PRO A 31 -3.84 5.53 11.48
CA PRO A 31 -5.20 6.04 11.48
C PRO A 31 -5.77 6.07 12.90
N THR A 32 -6.55 7.10 13.22
CA THR A 32 -7.18 7.26 14.55
C THR A 32 -8.25 6.21 14.85
N GLY A 33 -8.72 5.48 13.84
CA GLY A 33 -9.61 4.35 13.98
C GLY A 33 -9.69 3.55 12.68
N ILE A 34 -9.81 2.22 12.81
CA ILE A 34 -9.99 1.29 11.69
C ILE A 34 -11.12 0.32 12.03
N SER A 35 -12.02 0.05 11.08
CA SER A 35 -13.13 -0.88 11.28
C SER A 35 -13.50 -1.57 9.98
N VAL A 36 -13.77 -2.88 10.06
CA VAL A 36 -14.26 -3.66 8.91
C VAL A 36 -15.76 -3.46 8.77
N VAL A 37 -16.19 -2.86 7.66
CA VAL A 37 -17.62 -2.60 7.36
C VAL A 37 -18.29 -3.83 6.73
N ARG A 38 -17.55 -4.55 5.87
CA ARG A 38 -18.02 -5.75 5.17
C ARG A 38 -16.84 -6.71 4.95
N ASN A 39 -17.09 -8.00 5.04
CA ASN A 39 -16.14 -9.08 4.72
C ASN A 39 -16.91 -10.19 4.00
N GLU A 40 -16.44 -10.65 2.85
CA GLU A 40 -17.18 -11.59 2.00
C GLU A 40 -16.28 -12.53 1.20
N SER A 41 -16.87 -13.63 0.74
CA SER A 41 -16.26 -14.60 -0.17
C SER A 41 -17.28 -15.10 -1.20
N PRO A 42 -16.84 -15.62 -2.37
CA PRO A 42 -17.76 -16.16 -3.37
C PRO A 42 -18.62 -17.30 -2.82
N ASN A 43 -19.92 -17.28 -3.14
CA ASN A 43 -20.81 -18.40 -2.84
C ASN A 43 -20.45 -19.62 -3.69
N PRO A 44 -20.55 -20.85 -3.15
CA PRO A 44 -20.33 -22.06 -3.93
C PRO A 44 -21.37 -22.18 -5.05
N THR A 45 -20.92 -22.45 -6.27
CA THR A 45 -21.78 -22.66 -7.44
C THR A 45 -22.03 -24.15 -7.70
N VAL A 46 -23.23 -24.51 -8.20
CA VAL A 46 -23.51 -25.87 -8.64
C VAL A 46 -22.67 -26.20 -9.88
N GLY A 47 -21.98 -27.35 -9.86
CA GLY A 47 -21.13 -27.78 -10.97
C GLY A 47 -21.92 -28.09 -12.25
N GLY A 48 -21.25 -27.95 -13.41
CA GLY A 48 -21.83 -28.28 -14.71
C GLY A 48 -22.05 -29.79 -14.87
N LEU A 49 -23.22 -30.18 -15.38
CA LEU A 49 -23.50 -31.58 -15.75
C LEU A 49 -22.82 -31.88 -17.09
N LEU A 50 -21.84 -32.78 -17.06
CA LEU A 50 -21.33 -33.41 -18.28
C LEU A 50 -21.92 -34.83 -18.38
N ASN A 51 -22.83 -35.03 -19.34
CA ASN A 51 -23.42 -36.34 -19.60
C ASN A 51 -22.84 -36.91 -20.90
N THR A 52 -22.10 -38.02 -20.79
CA THR A 52 -21.51 -38.74 -21.94
C THR A 52 -22.08 -40.16 -22.00
N SER A 53 -22.40 -40.64 -23.21
CA SER A 53 -22.86 -42.02 -23.41
C SER A 53 -21.79 -43.06 -23.07
N GLY A 54 -22.21 -44.24 -22.64
CA GLY A 54 -21.29 -45.37 -22.45
C GLY A 54 -20.59 -45.76 -23.77
N GLY A 55 -19.30 -46.08 -23.70
CA GLY A 55 -18.49 -46.52 -24.85
C GLY A 55 -17.74 -45.42 -25.60
N THR A 56 -17.77 -44.17 -25.13
CA THR A 56 -17.00 -43.06 -25.71
C THR A 56 -15.87 -42.59 -24.79
N ILE A 57 -14.76 -42.13 -25.36
CA ILE A 57 -13.74 -41.34 -24.64
C ILE A 57 -14.06 -39.87 -24.90
N ALA A 58 -14.41 -39.13 -23.87
CA ALA A 58 -14.61 -37.69 -23.94
C ALA A 58 -13.37 -36.97 -23.43
N THR A 59 -12.77 -36.12 -24.26
CA THR A 59 -11.76 -35.14 -23.83
C THR A 59 -12.50 -33.90 -23.40
N VAL A 60 -12.31 -33.49 -22.14
CA VAL A 60 -13.05 -32.40 -21.51
C VAL A 60 -12.06 -31.31 -21.12
N SER A 61 -12.41 -30.06 -21.42
CA SER A 61 -11.73 -28.89 -20.88
C SER A 61 -12.61 -28.31 -19.77
N LEU A 62 -12.03 -28.19 -18.58
CA LEU A 62 -12.65 -27.59 -17.41
C LEU A 62 -11.84 -26.33 -17.07
N ASN A 63 -12.52 -25.19 -17.02
CA ASN A 63 -11.95 -23.93 -16.56
C ASN A 63 -12.63 -23.56 -15.25
N VAL A 64 -11.84 -23.21 -14.24
CA VAL A 64 -12.33 -22.86 -12.91
C VAL A 64 -11.63 -21.59 -12.42
N THR A 65 -12.38 -20.73 -11.73
CA THR A 65 -11.85 -19.62 -10.95
C THR A 65 -12.14 -19.93 -9.49
N THR A 66 -11.11 -20.02 -8.66
CA THR A 66 -11.21 -20.32 -7.23
C THR A 66 -10.72 -19.14 -6.42
N GLN A 67 -11.26 -18.96 -5.21
CA GLN A 67 -10.74 -17.98 -4.26
C GLN A 67 -9.27 -18.29 -3.97
N ASN A 68 -8.42 -17.27 -4.01
CA ASN A 68 -7.06 -17.37 -3.51
C ASN A 68 -7.06 -17.04 -2.01
N TYR A 69 -6.56 -17.96 -1.18
CA TYR A 69 -6.48 -17.80 0.27
C TYR A 69 -5.11 -17.27 0.74
N ARG A 70 -4.12 -17.16 -0.16
CA ARG A 70 -2.80 -16.57 0.12
C ARG A 70 -2.81 -15.03 0.07
N TRP A 71 -3.98 -14.44 -0.19
CA TRP A 71 -4.15 -13.00 -0.34
C TRP A 71 -5.46 -12.54 0.30
N LYS A 72 -5.46 -11.28 0.74
CA LYS A 72 -6.64 -10.54 1.17
C LYS A 72 -6.67 -9.20 0.44
N GLY A 73 -7.86 -8.74 0.09
CA GLY A 73 -8.06 -7.39 -0.42
C GLY A 73 -8.70 -6.49 0.63
N TYR A 74 -8.28 -5.23 0.68
CA TYR A 74 -8.96 -4.17 1.41
C TYR A 74 -9.37 -3.08 0.43
N VAL A 75 -10.61 -2.64 0.53
CA VAL A 75 -11.13 -1.46 -0.15
C VAL A 75 -11.81 -0.57 0.88
N GLY A 76 -11.78 0.73 0.67
CA GLY A 76 -12.41 1.65 1.62
C GLY A 76 -12.40 3.09 1.17
N ASN A 77 -13.07 3.91 1.97
CA ASN A 77 -13.04 5.36 1.85
C ASN A 77 -12.28 5.93 3.04
N ILE A 78 -11.56 7.02 2.82
CA ILE A 78 -10.76 7.70 3.82
C ILE A 78 -11.46 9.00 4.17
N THR A 79 -11.56 9.26 5.47
CA THR A 79 -11.96 10.57 5.99
C THR A 79 -10.89 11.02 6.95
N GLY A 80 -10.49 12.28 6.87
CA GLY A 80 -9.41 12.80 7.68
C GLY A 80 -9.50 14.31 7.85
N THR A 81 -8.77 14.80 8.84
CA THR A 81 -8.58 16.23 9.08
C THR A 81 -7.10 16.50 9.20
N LEU A 82 -6.60 17.52 8.51
CA LEU A 82 -5.26 18.05 8.79
C LEU A 82 -5.37 18.89 10.07
N ALA A 83 -4.52 18.66 11.06
CA ALA A 83 -4.57 19.41 12.31
C ALA A 83 -3.18 19.78 12.81
N LEU A 84 -3.04 20.99 13.34
CA LEU A 84 -1.85 21.41 14.07
C LEU A 84 -2.00 20.97 15.52
N GLN A 85 -1.39 19.84 15.87
CA GLN A 85 -1.53 19.22 17.19
C GLN A 85 -0.25 19.32 18.01
N ASP A 86 -0.42 19.39 19.34
CA ASP A 86 0.69 19.18 20.28
C ASP A 86 0.90 17.69 20.58
N SER A 87 1.88 17.37 21.42
CA SER A 87 2.19 15.99 21.84
C SER A 87 1.09 15.32 22.67
N SER A 88 0.08 16.07 23.09
CA SER A 88 -1.11 15.57 23.79
C SER A 88 -2.34 15.47 22.88
N LEU A 89 -2.14 15.59 21.55
CA LEU A 89 -3.18 15.56 20.52
C LEU A 89 -4.21 16.71 20.63
N SER A 90 -3.86 17.78 21.33
CA SER A 90 -4.70 18.97 21.37
C SER A 90 -4.49 19.79 20.11
N SER A 91 -5.55 19.99 19.34
CA SER A 91 -5.50 20.73 18.07
C SER A 91 -5.57 22.23 18.32
N LEU A 92 -4.55 22.98 17.87
CA LEU A 92 -4.59 24.43 17.78
C LEU A 92 -5.54 24.88 16.66
N PHE A 93 -5.56 24.14 15.55
CA PHE A 93 -6.45 24.35 14.41
C PHE A 93 -6.58 23.07 13.59
N SER A 94 -7.70 22.90 12.88
CA SER A 94 -7.93 21.78 11.96
C SER A 94 -8.62 22.22 10.67
N TRP A 95 -8.31 21.52 9.57
CA TRP A 95 -8.96 21.64 8.27
C TRP A 95 -9.61 20.31 7.90
N ASP A 96 -10.86 20.36 7.45
CA ASP A 96 -11.53 19.20 6.87
C ASP A 96 -10.97 18.94 5.47
N ILE A 97 -10.66 17.69 5.17
CA ILE A 97 -10.20 17.27 3.84
C ILE A 97 -11.43 16.96 2.99
N VAL A 98 -11.56 17.62 1.84
CA VAL A 98 -12.69 17.44 0.90
C VAL A 98 -12.36 16.54 -0.29
N THR A 99 -11.07 16.31 -0.54
CA THR A 99 -10.54 15.40 -1.56
C THR A 99 -9.39 14.64 -0.95
N THR A 100 -9.43 13.32 -1.00
CA THR A 100 -8.36 12.48 -0.45
C THR A 100 -7.36 12.16 -1.54
N THR A 101 -6.17 12.72 -1.42
CA THR A 101 -4.97 12.33 -2.18
C THR A 101 -3.88 11.93 -1.21
N GLY A 102 -2.95 11.09 -1.64
CA GLY A 102 -1.86 10.56 -0.82
C GLY A 102 -1.78 9.05 -0.91
N GLU A 103 -1.37 8.39 0.18
CA GLU A 103 -1.05 6.98 0.18
C GLU A 103 -1.53 6.30 1.48
N ILE A 104 -1.94 5.04 1.33
CA ILE A 104 -2.12 4.12 2.46
C ILE A 104 -0.96 3.14 2.46
N TYR A 105 -0.37 2.94 3.63
CA TYR A 105 0.72 2.01 3.85
C TYR A 105 0.27 0.89 4.77
N ALA A 106 0.80 -0.32 4.54
CA ALA A 106 0.58 -1.46 5.40
C ALA A 106 1.89 -2.24 5.60
N THR A 107 2.13 -2.72 6.81
CA THR A 107 3.23 -3.64 7.11
C THR A 107 2.82 -4.66 8.16
N ARG A 108 3.38 -5.87 8.10
CA ARG A 108 3.21 -6.89 9.13
C ARG A 108 4.09 -6.63 10.36
N ASN A 109 5.08 -5.75 10.24
CA ASN A 109 5.98 -5.44 11.35
C ASN A 109 5.30 -4.54 12.37
N SER A 110 5.43 -4.87 13.66
CA SER A 110 4.88 -4.06 14.76
C SER A 110 5.75 -2.87 15.15
N SER A 111 6.96 -2.78 14.61
CA SER A 111 7.85 -1.64 14.79
C SER A 111 7.44 -0.51 13.85
N LEU A 112 7.60 0.73 14.30
CA LEU A 112 7.38 1.90 13.45
C LEU A 112 8.41 1.89 12.32
N PRO A 113 7.99 1.95 11.03
CA PRO A 113 8.91 2.13 9.92
C PRO A 113 9.70 3.43 10.05
N ASP A 114 10.95 3.41 9.60
CA ASP A 114 11.74 4.63 9.48
C ASP A 114 11.36 5.38 8.19
N TRP A 115 10.38 6.29 8.31
CA TRP A 115 9.85 7.06 7.17
C TRP A 115 10.86 8.02 6.55
N GLU A 116 12.00 8.28 7.20
CA GLU A 116 13.08 9.10 6.64
C GLU A 116 14.03 8.30 5.72
N SER A 117 13.92 6.96 5.68
CA SER A 117 14.85 6.08 4.94
C SER A 117 14.14 5.14 3.95
N ILE A 118 12.97 5.55 3.46
CA ILE A 118 12.19 4.75 2.50
C ILE A 118 12.87 4.66 1.13
N ASP A 119 12.84 3.46 0.54
CA ASP A 119 13.33 3.11 -0.78
C ASP A 119 12.47 1.99 -1.41
N CYS A 120 12.71 1.65 -2.68
CA CYS A 120 12.11 0.49 -3.32
C CYS A 120 12.56 -0.82 -2.66
N VAL A 121 11.66 -1.79 -2.54
CA VAL A 121 12.00 -3.10 -1.96
C VAL A 121 13.14 -3.81 -2.71
N THR A 122 14.01 -4.50 -1.97
CA THR A 122 15.03 -5.40 -2.54
C THR A 122 14.56 -6.86 -2.51
N ASP A 123 15.08 -7.69 -3.43
CA ASP A 123 14.72 -9.11 -3.50
C ASP A 123 14.97 -9.87 -2.19
N GLY A 124 15.98 -9.48 -1.41
CA GLY A 124 16.29 -10.12 -0.11
C GLY A 124 15.24 -9.83 0.96
N ILE A 125 14.71 -8.61 1.00
CA ILE A 125 13.61 -8.23 1.92
C ILE A 125 12.34 -8.93 1.49
N LEU A 126 12.08 -8.95 0.17
CA LEU A 126 10.92 -9.62 -0.40
C LEU A 126 10.90 -11.12 -0.10
N SER A 127 12.03 -11.82 -0.29
CA SER A 127 12.13 -13.24 0.05
C SER A 127 11.96 -13.50 1.55
N THR A 128 12.42 -12.57 2.40
CA THR A 128 12.25 -12.69 3.86
C THR A 128 10.78 -12.59 4.25
N GLU A 129 10.00 -11.73 3.58
CA GLU A 129 8.55 -11.66 3.82
C GLU A 129 7.83 -12.90 3.31
N GLU A 130 8.18 -13.40 2.11
CA GLU A 130 7.61 -14.64 1.57
C GLU A 130 7.87 -15.82 2.50
N ASP A 131 9.10 -15.97 3.00
CA ASP A 131 9.46 -17.00 3.98
C ASP A 131 8.66 -16.86 5.27
N ALA A 132 8.48 -15.64 5.78
CA ALA A 132 7.71 -15.38 7.00
C ALA A 132 6.22 -15.75 6.86
N LEU A 133 5.69 -15.72 5.63
CA LEU A 133 4.31 -16.08 5.30
C LEU A 133 4.17 -17.49 4.71
N ASN A 134 5.25 -18.29 4.74
CA ASN A 134 5.29 -19.64 4.15
C ASN A 134 4.94 -19.65 2.64
N ILE A 135 5.16 -18.55 1.95
CA ILE A 135 4.95 -18.40 0.51
C ILE A 135 6.22 -18.87 -0.20
N THR A 136 6.07 -19.81 -1.13
CA THR A 136 7.19 -20.26 -1.96
C THR A 136 7.38 -19.28 -3.12
N THR A 137 8.57 -18.68 -3.22
CA THR A 137 8.95 -17.61 -4.19
C THR A 137 8.75 -17.95 -5.68
N THR A 138 8.55 -19.22 -6.01
CA THR A 138 8.33 -19.71 -7.38
C THR A 138 6.86 -19.98 -7.71
N GLU A 139 5.96 -19.84 -6.74
CA GLU A 139 4.53 -20.02 -6.95
C GLU A 139 3.99 -18.86 -7.80
N VAL A 140 3.00 -19.14 -8.65
CA VAL A 140 2.48 -18.11 -9.58
C VAL A 140 1.79 -16.94 -8.88
N ASP A 141 1.39 -17.13 -7.62
CA ASP A 141 0.74 -16.15 -6.77
C ASP A 141 1.61 -15.75 -5.56
N SER A 142 2.92 -15.96 -5.63
CA SER A 142 3.84 -15.41 -4.63
C SER A 142 3.96 -13.89 -4.76
N ILE A 143 4.52 -13.24 -3.74
CA ILE A 143 4.59 -11.78 -3.68
C ILE A 143 5.47 -11.25 -4.83
N ASN A 144 6.62 -11.90 -5.10
CA ASN A 144 7.53 -11.49 -6.17
C ASN A 144 6.96 -11.67 -7.59
N GLN A 145 6.05 -12.63 -7.81
CA GLN A 145 5.37 -12.83 -9.09
C GLN A 145 4.19 -11.87 -9.23
N THR A 146 3.46 -11.63 -8.14
CA THR A 146 2.32 -10.71 -8.09
C THR A 146 2.77 -9.26 -8.28
N PHE A 147 3.83 -8.84 -7.57
CA PHE A 147 4.49 -7.55 -7.71
C PHE A 147 5.65 -7.61 -8.72
N GLY A 148 5.35 -8.18 -9.89
CA GLY A 148 6.30 -8.37 -10.98
C GLY A 148 6.40 -7.17 -11.94
N LEU A 149 5.59 -6.13 -11.74
CA LEU A 149 5.55 -4.94 -12.60
C LEU A 149 6.38 -3.79 -12.00
N TYR A 150 6.63 -2.78 -12.84
CA TYR A 150 7.18 -1.48 -12.49
C TYR A 150 6.30 -0.44 -13.19
N LEU A 151 5.08 -0.31 -12.69
CA LEU A 151 4.00 0.48 -13.27
C LEU A 151 3.31 1.23 -12.13
N HIS A 152 3.80 2.43 -11.85
CA HIS A 152 3.20 3.32 -10.85
C HIS A 152 3.57 4.77 -11.15
N ASP A 153 2.67 5.69 -10.80
CA ASP A 153 2.90 7.12 -10.93
C ASP A 153 4.01 7.58 -9.96
N ALA A 154 4.62 8.73 -10.24
CA ALA A 154 5.53 9.34 -9.28
C ALA A 154 4.75 9.89 -8.08
N PHE A 155 5.26 9.70 -6.87
CA PHE A 155 4.62 10.14 -5.64
C PHE A 155 5.66 10.55 -4.59
N TYR A 156 5.19 11.05 -3.45
CA TYR A 156 6.04 11.47 -2.33
C TYR A 156 5.69 10.68 -1.08
N ILE A 157 6.69 10.48 -0.22
CA ILE A 157 6.52 9.94 1.13
C ILE A 157 7.24 10.91 2.05
N GLY A 158 6.48 11.76 2.74
CA GLY A 158 7.01 12.95 3.36
C GLY A 158 7.81 13.82 2.37
N SER A 159 9.15 13.80 2.47
CA SER A 159 10.05 14.52 1.56
C SER A 159 10.78 13.65 0.53
N ILE A 160 10.58 12.34 0.58
CA ILE A 160 11.23 11.37 -0.32
C ILE A 160 10.41 11.30 -1.61
N ALA A 161 11.06 11.56 -2.74
CA ALA A 161 10.43 11.41 -4.06
C ALA A 161 10.60 9.99 -4.56
N MET A 162 9.50 9.35 -4.95
CA MET A 162 9.52 8.07 -5.64
C MET A 162 9.32 8.32 -7.13
N ASP A 163 10.34 8.00 -7.93
CA ASP A 163 10.28 8.20 -9.38
C ASP A 163 9.24 7.25 -10.00
N GLN A 164 8.57 7.71 -11.06
CA GLN A 164 7.62 6.89 -11.81
C GLN A 164 8.28 5.57 -12.26
N ASP A 165 7.54 4.46 -12.16
CA ASP A 165 7.96 3.13 -12.65
C ASP A 165 9.30 2.64 -12.06
N SER A 166 9.68 3.12 -10.86
CA SER A 166 10.97 2.79 -10.23
C SER A 166 10.92 1.59 -9.29
N CYS A 167 9.78 1.35 -8.65
CA CYS A 167 9.59 0.30 -7.67
C CYS A 167 8.71 -0.85 -8.18
N ARG A 168 8.87 -2.02 -7.56
CA ARG A 168 8.01 -3.18 -7.80
C ARG A 168 6.58 -2.84 -7.46
N SER A 169 5.65 -3.23 -8.32
CA SER A 169 4.24 -2.85 -8.25
C SER A 169 3.34 -3.94 -8.80
N VAL A 170 2.04 -3.79 -8.55
CA VAL A 170 0.97 -4.62 -9.11
C VAL A 170 -0.14 -3.73 -9.66
N ALA A 171 -0.75 -4.19 -10.75
CA ALA A 171 -1.88 -3.54 -11.40
C ALA A 171 -3.18 -4.22 -10.95
N LEU A 172 -4.00 -3.51 -10.18
CA LEU A 172 -5.25 -4.06 -9.63
C LEU A 172 -6.42 -3.93 -10.61
N ASN A 173 -7.49 -4.68 -10.33
CA ASN A 173 -8.67 -4.69 -11.18
C ASN A 173 -9.64 -3.57 -10.80
N VAL A 174 -10.16 -2.88 -11.82
CA VAL A 174 -11.38 -2.07 -11.75
C VAL A 174 -12.43 -2.74 -12.62
N ASN A 175 -13.60 -3.03 -12.04
CA ASN A 175 -14.68 -3.76 -12.72
C ASN A 175 -14.19 -5.05 -13.43
N GLY A 176 -13.35 -5.83 -12.74
CA GLY A 176 -12.78 -7.08 -13.25
C GLY A 176 -11.74 -6.95 -14.37
N THR A 177 -11.24 -5.73 -14.65
CA THR A 177 -10.21 -5.48 -15.67
C THR A 177 -9.00 -4.79 -15.06
N ILE A 178 -7.80 -5.29 -15.36
CA ILE A 178 -6.52 -4.72 -14.90
C ILE A 178 -6.43 -3.25 -15.32
N GLN A 179 -6.10 -2.37 -14.38
CA GLN A 179 -5.85 -0.95 -14.62
C GLN A 179 -4.38 -0.59 -14.43
N ALA A 180 -3.92 0.36 -15.24
CA ALA A 180 -2.56 0.87 -15.19
C ALA A 180 -2.43 2.16 -14.37
N SER A 181 -3.52 2.90 -14.18
CA SER A 181 -3.55 4.21 -13.53
C SER A 181 -4.24 4.20 -12.17
N ASP A 182 -5.25 3.35 -11.99
CA ASP A 182 -6.12 3.40 -10.82
C ASP A 182 -5.73 2.31 -9.83
N PHE A 183 -5.70 2.66 -8.54
CA PHE A 183 -5.37 1.75 -7.44
C PHE A 183 -4.01 1.06 -7.63
N GLN A 184 -3.00 1.86 -7.98
CA GLN A 184 -1.62 1.41 -8.07
C GLN A 184 -1.11 1.02 -6.68
N GLU A 185 -0.48 -0.13 -6.59
CA GLU A 185 0.12 -0.63 -5.35
C GLU A 185 1.59 -0.98 -5.57
N VAL A 186 2.44 -0.50 -4.66
CA VAL A 186 3.89 -0.48 -4.76
C VAL A 186 4.53 -1.09 -3.52
N LEU A 187 5.65 -1.80 -3.70
CA LEU A 187 6.44 -2.35 -2.61
C LEU A 187 7.63 -1.45 -2.26
N LEU A 188 7.68 -1.06 -0.99
CA LEU A 188 8.67 -0.18 -0.41
C LEU A 188 9.37 -0.85 0.77
N THR A 189 10.44 -0.22 1.25
CA THR A 189 11.14 -0.62 2.45
C THR A 189 11.84 0.54 3.14
N ASP A 190 12.01 0.47 4.45
CA ASP A 190 12.95 1.33 5.22
C ASP A 190 14.37 0.72 5.32
N GLY A 191 14.65 -0.30 4.51
CA GLY A 191 15.87 -1.10 4.54
C GLY A 191 15.79 -2.35 5.41
N VAL A 192 14.74 -2.52 6.21
CA VAL A 192 14.51 -3.72 7.05
C VAL A 192 13.07 -4.22 6.94
N ILE A 193 12.10 -3.33 6.98
CA ILE A 193 10.67 -3.59 6.99
C ILE A 193 10.15 -3.51 5.55
N LEU A 194 9.35 -4.51 5.14
CA LEU A 194 8.56 -4.42 3.91
C LEU A 194 7.30 -3.59 4.16
N ILE A 195 7.00 -2.69 3.23
CA ILE A 195 5.85 -1.80 3.29
C ILE A 195 5.09 -1.91 1.97
N TYR A 196 3.80 -2.22 2.06
CA TYR A 196 2.85 -2.17 0.93
C TYR A 196 2.27 -0.78 0.89
N ALA A 197 2.38 -0.07 -0.23
CA ALA A 197 1.84 1.28 -0.40
C ALA A 197 0.81 1.26 -1.53
N ALA A 198 -0.42 1.67 -1.25
CA ALA A 198 -1.42 1.91 -2.29
C ALA A 198 -1.68 3.42 -2.41
N LEU A 199 -1.69 3.91 -3.64
CA LEU A 199 -2.01 5.30 -3.93
C LEU A 199 -3.52 5.52 -3.73
N ILE A 200 -3.86 6.61 -3.05
CA ILE A 200 -5.23 7.01 -2.76
C ILE A 200 -5.82 7.71 -3.98
N GLU A 201 -6.99 7.25 -4.39
CA GLU A 201 -7.82 7.82 -5.42
C GLU A 201 -8.86 8.77 -4.81
N ASN A 202 -9.25 9.79 -5.57
CA ASN A 202 -10.38 10.65 -5.18
C ASN A 202 -11.71 10.00 -5.59
N THR A 203 -12.16 9.01 -4.82
CA THR A 203 -13.46 8.36 -4.97
C THR A 203 -13.71 7.83 -6.40
N THR A 204 -12.94 6.80 -6.78
CA THR A 204 -12.96 6.16 -8.11
C THR A 204 -13.63 4.79 -8.05
N TYR A 205 -14.14 4.28 -9.18
CA TYR A 205 -14.73 2.94 -9.26
C TYR A 205 -13.71 1.83 -9.00
N GLY A 206 -13.94 0.96 -8.02
CA GLY A 206 -13.07 -0.19 -7.72
C GLY A 206 -13.46 -1.48 -8.44
N PHE A 207 -12.98 -2.62 -7.90
CA PHE A 207 -13.15 -3.94 -8.52
C PHE A 207 -14.62 -4.35 -8.75
N ASP A 208 -15.55 -3.83 -7.96
CA ASP A 208 -16.97 -4.22 -7.94
C ASP A 208 -17.95 -3.12 -8.41
N GLN A 209 -17.43 -2.05 -9.04
CA GLN A 209 -18.19 -0.87 -9.48
C GLN A 209 -18.75 0.02 -8.34
N ASN A 210 -18.35 -0.20 -7.08
CA ASN A 210 -18.54 0.80 -6.03
C ASN A 210 -17.39 1.81 -6.04
N LEU A 211 -17.63 2.97 -5.43
CA LEU A 211 -16.64 4.04 -5.30
C LEU A 211 -15.80 3.82 -4.04
N TYR A 212 -14.48 3.87 -4.21
CA TYR A 212 -13.49 3.74 -3.14
C TYR A 212 -12.38 4.78 -3.30
N ASP A 213 -11.76 5.12 -2.17
CA ASP A 213 -10.56 5.96 -2.15
C ASP A 213 -9.29 5.11 -2.19
N PHE A 214 -9.34 3.83 -1.81
CA PHE A 214 -8.20 2.93 -1.98
C PHE A 214 -8.62 1.48 -2.23
N GLN A 215 -7.71 0.74 -2.83
CA GLN A 215 -7.76 -0.71 -2.99
C GLN A 215 -6.34 -1.25 -2.85
N VAL A 216 -6.15 -2.28 -2.03
CA VAL A 216 -4.83 -2.85 -1.71
C VAL A 216 -4.96 -4.36 -1.50
N ILE A 217 -3.99 -5.15 -1.95
CA ILE A 217 -3.90 -6.59 -1.68
C ILE A 217 -2.72 -6.90 -0.76
N LEU A 218 -3.01 -7.56 0.37
CA LEU A 218 -1.99 -7.95 1.34
C LEU A 218 -1.90 -9.48 1.38
N PRO A 219 -0.68 -10.05 1.42
CA PRO A 219 -0.55 -11.49 1.47
C PRO A 219 -1.03 -12.06 2.80
N GLU A 220 -1.31 -13.36 2.77
CA GLU A 220 -1.70 -14.16 3.92
C GLU A 220 -0.77 -15.37 4.00
N ASN A 221 -0.59 -15.85 5.23
CA ASN A 221 0.12 -17.08 5.52
C ASN A 221 -0.44 -18.24 4.69
N ALA A 222 0.42 -18.86 3.89
CA ALA A 222 0.04 -19.88 2.92
C ALA A 222 -0.16 -21.29 3.54
N LEU A 223 -0.06 -21.44 4.86
CA LEU A 223 -0.34 -22.72 5.53
C LEU A 223 -1.83 -23.10 5.43
N LEU A 224 -2.07 -24.28 4.86
CA LEU A 224 -3.41 -24.88 4.80
C LEU A 224 -3.88 -25.25 6.21
N GLY A 225 -5.04 -24.73 6.63
CA GLY A 225 -5.70 -25.19 7.86
C GLY A 225 -6.18 -24.12 8.84
N GLY A 226 -5.94 -22.83 8.58
CA GLY A 226 -6.52 -21.75 9.39
C GLY A 226 -5.70 -21.36 10.63
N GLU A 227 -4.38 -21.46 10.55
CA GLU A 227 -3.49 -20.88 11.57
C GLU A 227 -3.47 -19.36 11.36
N GLU A 228 -4.05 -18.64 12.31
CA GLU A 228 -4.08 -17.18 12.53
C GLU A 228 -3.99 -16.24 11.30
N SER A 229 -5.06 -15.47 11.09
CA SER A 229 -5.07 -14.38 10.10
C SER A 229 -3.88 -13.44 10.29
N THR A 230 -3.05 -13.27 9.27
CA THR A 230 -1.96 -12.28 9.29
C THR A 230 -2.54 -10.88 9.52
N ALA A 231 -2.03 -10.19 10.54
CA ALA A 231 -2.40 -8.83 10.90
C ALA A 231 -1.42 -7.83 10.30
N TYR A 232 -1.93 -6.66 9.91
CA TYR A 232 -1.17 -5.56 9.33
C TYR A 232 -1.41 -4.27 10.10
N TYR A 233 -0.34 -3.50 10.28
CA TYR A 233 -0.35 -2.15 10.81
C TYR A 233 -0.50 -1.19 9.63
N PHE A 234 -1.53 -0.36 9.67
CA PHE A 234 -1.83 0.62 8.64
C PHE A 234 -1.32 2.00 9.03
N TYR A 235 -0.84 2.75 8.03
CA TYR A 235 -0.47 4.15 8.13
C TYR A 235 -1.07 4.89 6.93
N VAL A 236 -1.31 6.19 7.07
CA VAL A 236 -1.90 7.02 6.03
C VAL A 236 -1.14 8.33 5.97
N GLU A 237 -0.81 8.75 4.76
CA GLU A 237 -0.36 10.11 4.43
C GLU A 237 -1.44 10.77 3.56
N LEU A 238 -1.85 11.98 3.94
CA LEU A 238 -2.84 12.76 3.21
C LEU A 238 -2.23 14.09 2.80
N VAL A 239 -2.42 14.45 1.53
CA VAL A 239 -1.95 15.69 0.89
C VAL A 239 -3.09 16.58 0.42
#